data_AF-A0A936D4C3-F1
#
_entry.id   AF-A0A936D4C3-F1
#
_cell.length_a   1.000
_cell.length_b   1.000
_cell.length_c   1.000
_cell.angle_alpha   90.00
_cell.angle_beta   90.00
_cell.angle_gamma   90.00
#
_symmetry.space_group_name_H-M   'P 1'
#
loop_
_entity.id
_entity.type
_entity.pdbx_description
1 polymer ?
#
loop_
_entity_poly.entity_id
_entity_poly.type
_entity_poly.pdbx_seq_one_letter_code
_entity_poly.pdbx_strand_id
1 'polypeptide(L)'
;MRRPAKVAQQLALAHHLQAAIDRGAIADRADVARKLGLTRARVTQLLDLLLLAPDLQAAVLALEAVDGAEPMAERTLRAVAHAGTWTEQREAWATATR
;
A
#
# COMPACT_ATOMS: atom_id res chain seq x y z
N MET A 1 -19.85 -9.13 8.62
CA MET A 1 -19.73 -7.94 7.75
C MET A 1 -18.42 -7.99 6.98
N ARG A 2 -18.46 -7.75 5.67
CA ARG A 2 -17.28 -7.64 4.80
C ARG A 2 -17.05 -6.19 4.38
N ARG A 3 -15.79 -5.78 4.31
CA ARG A 3 -15.37 -4.47 3.79
C ARG A 3 -13.97 -4.58 3.18
N PRO A 4 -13.55 -3.65 2.32
CA PRO A 4 -12.16 -3.60 1.88
C PRO A 4 -11.19 -3.57 3.08
N ALA A 5 -10.14 -4.39 3.01
CA ALA A 5 -9.11 -4.44 4.03
C ALA A 5 -8.43 -3.06 4.16
N LYS A 6 -7.89 -2.77 5.34
CA LYS A 6 -7.17 -1.51 5.58
C LYS A 6 -5.99 -1.34 4.63
N VAL A 7 -5.28 -2.42 4.33
CA VAL A 7 -4.18 -2.42 3.35
C VAL A 7 -4.66 -2.15 1.93
N ALA A 8 -5.85 -2.63 1.55
CA ALA A 8 -6.47 -2.33 0.26
C ALA A 8 -6.79 -0.84 0.15
N GLN A 9 -7.40 -0.25 1.18
CA GLN A 9 -7.69 1.19 1.24
C GLN A 9 -6.41 2.04 1.20
N GLN A 10 -5.34 1.58 1.85
CA GLN A 10 -4.04 2.26 1.85
C GLN A 10 -3.39 2.23 0.47
N LEU A 11 -3.40 1.09 -0.22
CA LEU A 11 -2.88 0.99 -1.58
C LEU A 11 -3.70 1.86 -2.55
N ALA A 12 -5.03 1.86 -2.43
CA ALA A 12 -5.88 2.76 -3.20
C ALA A 12 -5.56 4.23 -2.93
N LEU A 13 -5.35 4.62 -1.67
CA LEU A 13 -4.95 5.98 -1.31
C LEU A 13 -3.57 6.33 -1.89
N ALA A 14 -2.61 5.40 -1.86
CA ALA A 14 -1.28 5.60 -2.44
C ALA A 14 -1.37 5.95 -3.93
N HIS A 15 -2.19 5.23 -4.70
CA HIS A 15 -2.47 5.52 -6.12
C HIS A 15 -3.08 6.91 -6.30
N HIS A 16 -4.08 7.29 -5.51
CA HIS A 16 -4.69 8.62 -5.59
C HIS A 16 -3.71 9.76 -5.31
N LEU A 17 -2.83 9.57 -4.32
CA LEU A 17 -1.81 10.56 -3.95
C LEU A 17 -0.72 10.68 -5.02
N GLN A 18 -0.25 9.55 -5.55
CA GLN A 18 0.73 9.56 -6.64
C GLN A 18 0.14 10.24 -7.88
N ALA A 19 -1.09 9.90 -8.28
CA ALA A 19 -1.78 10.56 -9.38
C ALA A 19 -2.00 12.06 -9.16
N ALA A 20 -2.17 12.51 -7.90
CA ALA A 20 -2.26 13.93 -7.57
C ALA A 20 -0.93 14.66 -7.70
N ILE A 21 0.17 13.99 -7.39
CA ILE A 21 1.52 14.50 -7.62
C ILE A 21 1.81 14.57 -9.12
N ASP A 22 1.54 13.48 -9.84
CA ASP A 22 1.86 13.35 -11.27
C ASP A 22 1.12 14.41 -12.12
N ARG A 23 -0.11 14.77 -11.73
CA ARG A 23 -0.90 15.84 -12.39
C ARG A 23 -0.60 17.25 -11.88
N GLY A 24 0.32 17.41 -10.93
CA GLY A 24 0.70 18.70 -10.34
C GLY A 24 -0.31 19.31 -9.36
N ALA A 25 -1.33 18.56 -8.92
CA ALA A 25 -2.30 19.06 -7.94
C ALA A 25 -1.76 19.08 -6.51
N ILE A 26 -0.73 18.28 -6.23
CA ILE A 26 0.08 18.31 -5.01
C ILE A 26 1.55 18.38 -5.46
N ALA A 27 2.34 19.26 -4.85
CA ALA A 27 3.69 19.53 -5.35
C ALA A 27 4.63 18.31 -5.23
N ASP A 28 4.61 17.65 -4.07
CA ASP A 28 5.49 16.53 -3.76
C ASP A 28 4.99 15.72 -2.54
N ARG A 29 5.75 14.70 -2.15
CA ARG A 29 5.47 13.85 -0.97
C ARG A 29 5.50 14.63 0.35
N ALA A 30 6.33 15.67 0.47
CA ALA A 30 6.36 16.49 1.67
C ALA A 30 5.12 17.38 1.77
N ASP A 31 4.56 17.80 0.63
CA ASP A 31 3.30 18.52 0.56
C ASP A 31 2.11 17.62 0.90
N VAL A 32 2.11 16.36 0.45
CA VAL A 32 1.16 15.33 0.93
C VAL A 32 1.19 15.23 2.46
N ALA A 33 2.39 15.12 3.03
CA ALA A 33 2.57 14.97 4.48
C ALA A 33 1.95 16.14 5.25
N ARG A 34 2.24 17.38 4.82
CA ARG A 34 1.67 18.59 5.43
C ARG A 34 0.15 18.65 5.29
N LYS A 35 -0.39 18.43 4.08
CA LYS A 35 -1.83 18.52 3.80
C LYS A 35 -2.66 17.49 4.57
N LEU A 36 -2.13 16.29 4.80
CA LEU A 36 -2.82 15.21 5.50
C LEU A 36 -2.48 15.10 6.99
N GLY A 37 -1.62 15.99 7.53
CA GLY A 37 -1.18 15.91 8.92
C GLY A 37 -0.38 14.62 9.23
N LEU A 38 0.30 14.05 8.24
CA LEU A 38 1.10 12.84 8.36
C LEU A 38 2.58 13.17 8.48
N THR A 39 3.36 12.27 9.09
CA THR A 39 4.82 12.36 9.01
C THR A 39 5.28 12.04 7.58
N ARG A 40 6.42 12.61 7.16
CA ARG A 40 7.04 12.24 5.87
C ARG A 40 7.31 10.75 5.78
N ALA A 41 7.78 10.15 6.87
CA ALA A 41 7.98 8.70 6.96
C ALA A 41 6.68 7.95 6.64
N ARG A 42 5.53 8.36 7.21
CA ARG A 42 4.26 7.67 6.93
C ARG A 42 3.82 7.81 5.48
N VAL A 43 4.07 8.96 4.83
CA VAL A 43 3.80 9.14 3.40
C VAL A 43 4.68 8.22 2.56
N THR A 44 5.97 8.12 2.86
CA THR A 44 6.86 7.17 2.18
C THR A 44 6.35 5.75 2.32
N GLN A 45 6.01 5.31 3.53
CA GLN A 45 5.50 3.96 3.77
C GLN A 45 4.24 3.63 2.96
N LEU A 46 3.36 4.62 2.79
CA LEU A 46 2.15 4.47 2.00
C LEU A 46 2.47 4.35 0.51
N LEU A 47 3.36 5.21 0.00
CA LEU A 47 3.76 5.21 -1.41
C LEU A 47 4.67 4.04 -1.79
N ASP A 48 5.40 3.46 -0.84
CA ASP A 48 6.19 2.24 -1.04
C ASP A 48 5.32 1.06 -1.45
N LEU A 49 4.02 1.06 -1.11
CA LEU A 49 3.08 0.03 -1.57
C LEU A 49 2.94 0.01 -3.10
N LEU A 50 3.27 1.11 -3.79
CA LEU A 50 3.28 1.18 -5.25
C LEU A 50 4.48 0.45 -5.88
N LEU A 51 5.46 0.02 -5.07
CA LEU A 51 6.62 -0.78 -5.51
C LEU A 51 6.30 -2.28 -5.60
N LEU A 52 5.12 -2.70 -5.12
CA LEU A 52 4.64 -4.06 -5.28
C LEU A 52 4.51 -4.43 -6.76
N ALA A 53 4.80 -5.68 -7.09
CA ALA A 53 4.53 -6.24 -8.40
C ALA A 53 3.05 -6.00 -8.79
N PRO A 54 2.73 -5.69 -10.06
CA PRO A 54 1.37 -5.31 -10.46
C PRO A 54 0.29 -6.34 -10.09
N ASP A 55 0.60 -7.63 -10.20
CA ASP A 55 -0.29 -8.72 -9.80
C ASP A 55 -0.55 -8.74 -8.28
N LEU A 56 0.46 -8.42 -7.47
CA LEU A 56 0.31 -8.30 -6.02
C LEU A 56 -0.49 -7.06 -5.62
N GLN A 57 -0.36 -5.94 -6.34
CA GLN A 57 -1.22 -4.78 -6.11
C GLN A 57 -2.69 -5.12 -6.35
N ALA A 58 -3.00 -5.86 -7.43
CA ALA A 58 -4.36 -6.32 -7.69
C ALA A 58 -4.87 -7.27 -6.59
N ALA A 59 -4.03 -8.20 -6.13
CA ALA A 59 -4.37 -9.10 -5.03
C ALA A 59 -4.65 -8.35 -3.72
N VAL A 60 -3.83 -7.35 -3.37
CA VAL A 60 -4.04 -6.50 -2.18
C VAL A 60 -5.33 -5.71 -2.28
N LEU A 61 -5.66 -5.14 -3.44
CA LEU A 61 -6.90 -4.39 -3.63
C LEU A 61 -8.15 -5.28 -3.49
N ALA A 62 -8.02 -6.58 -3.73
CA ALA A 62 -9.09 -7.57 -3.54
C ALA A 62 -9.23 -8.08 -2.10
N LEU A 63 -8.30 -7.74 -1.19
CA LEU A 63 -8.37 -8.17 0.20
C LEU A 63 -9.55 -7.52 0.94
N GLU A 64 -10.27 -8.33 1.69
CA GLU A 64 -11.37 -7.91 2.55
C GLU A 64 -11.07 -8.19 4.02
N ALA A 65 -11.50 -7.28 4.89
CA ALA A 65 -11.65 -7.57 6.30
C ALA A 65 -13.00 -8.26 6.55
N VAL A 66 -12.99 -9.36 7.28
CA VAL A 66 -14.17 -10.15 7.61
C VAL A 66 -14.41 -10.05 9.11
N ASP A 67 -15.60 -9.59 9.50
CA ASP A 67 -16.00 -9.42 10.91
C ASP A 67 -15.00 -8.62 11.75
N GLY A 68 -14.38 -7.62 11.11
CA GLY A 68 -13.39 -6.73 11.73
C GLY A 68 -11.96 -7.25 11.72
N ALA A 69 -11.73 -8.51 11.37
CA ALA A 69 -10.39 -9.09 11.25
C ALA A 69 -9.73 -8.64 9.94
N GLU A 70 -8.55 -8.02 10.05
CA GLU A 70 -7.74 -7.64 8.89
C GLU A 70 -6.92 -8.85 8.40
N PRO A 71 -6.88 -9.13 7.09
CA PRO A 71 -6.19 -10.30 6.56
C PRO A 71 -4.67 -10.21 6.69
N MET A 72 -4.11 -9.00 6.79
CA MET A 72 -2.70 -8.80 7.06
C MET A 72 -2.42 -7.41 7.65
N ALA A 73 -1.28 -7.30 8.34
CA ALA A 73 -0.77 -6.00 8.78
C ALA A 73 -0.07 -5.27 7.62
N GLU A 74 -0.19 -3.94 7.61
CA GLU A 74 0.49 -3.09 6.61
C GLU A 74 2.02 -3.24 6.66
N ARG A 75 2.60 -3.48 7.85
CA ARG A 75 4.04 -3.76 8.00
C ARG A 75 4.47 -4.99 7.21
N THR A 76 3.65 -6.04 7.20
CA THR A 76 3.92 -7.27 6.44
C THR A 76 3.91 -6.97 4.95
N LEU A 77 2.90 -6.22 4.47
CA LEU A 77 2.82 -5.84 3.07
C LEU A 77 4.03 -5.00 2.62
N ARG A 78 4.50 -4.10 3.48
CA ARG A 78 5.67 -3.28 3.17
C ARG A 78 6.96 -4.10 3.10
N ALA A 79 7.08 -5.14 3.93
CA ALA A 79 8.21 -6.06 3.83
C ALA A 79 8.20 -6.80 2.47
N VAL A 80 7.01 -7.17 1.96
CA VAL A 80 6.86 -7.73 0.61
C VAL A 80 7.28 -6.71 -0.45
N ALA A 81 6.83 -5.46 -0.37
CA ALA A 81 7.22 -4.41 -1.33
C ALA A 81 8.73 -4.17 -1.42
N HIS A 82 9.46 -4.40 -0.32
CA HIS A 82 10.91 -4.23 -0.21
C HIS A 82 11.72 -5.54 -0.37
N ALA A 83 11.09 -6.64 -0.79
CA ALA A 83 11.77 -7.94 -0.93
C ALA A 83 12.78 -8.01 -2.10
N GLY A 84 12.85 -6.97 -2.93
CA GLY A 84 13.75 -6.90 -4.09
C GLY A 84 12.98 -7.04 -5.41
N THR A 85 13.37 -8.03 -6.21
CA THR A 85 12.75 -8.37 -7.50
C THR A 85 11.30 -8.81 -7.32
N TRP A 86 10.48 -8.67 -8.36
CA TRP A 86 9.09 -9.14 -8.31
C TRP A 86 8.95 -10.65 -8.04
N THR A 87 9.95 -11.46 -8.39
CA THR A 87 9.98 -12.88 -8.03
C THR A 87 10.10 -13.04 -6.51
N GLU A 88 11.06 -12.37 -5.88
CA GLU A 88 11.24 -12.38 -4.42
C GLU A 88 10.01 -11.81 -3.70
N GLN A 89 9.36 -10.78 -4.27
CA GLN A 89 8.10 -10.26 -3.73
C GLN A 89 7.00 -11.32 -3.73
N ARG A 90 6.84 -12.10 -4.81
CA ARG A 90 5.81 -13.16 -4.88
C ARG A 90 6.10 -14.30 -3.89
N GLU A 91 7.36 -14.65 -3.70
CA GLU A 91 7.78 -15.64 -2.70
C GLU A 91 7.49 -15.17 -1.28
N ALA A 92 7.81 -13.91 -0.97
CA ALA A 92 7.49 -13.27 0.30
C ALA A 92 5.98 -13.18 0.54
N TRP A 93 5.22 -12.79 -0.49
CA TRP A 93 3.76 -12.74 -0.46
C TRP A 93 3.14 -14.11 -0.15
N ALA A 94 3.55 -15.16 -0.87
CA ALA A 94 3.05 -16.51 -0.66
C ALA A 94 3.33 -17.03 0.76
N THR A 95 4.42 -16.56 1.40
CA THR A 95 4.72 -16.89 2.79
C THR A 95 3.88 -16.06 3.77
N ALA A 96 3.59 -14.80 3.45
CA ALA A 96 2.80 -13.89 4.27
C ALA A 96 1.29 -14.18 4.26
N THR A 97 0.79 -14.88 3.24
CA THR A 97 -0.63 -15.23 3.06
C THR A 97 -0.95 -16.70 3.31
N ARG A 98 0.03 -17.50 3.76
CA ARG A 98 -0.22 -18.84 4.31
C ARG A 98 -0.77 -18.74 5.72
#